data_AF-A0A6J0SEV9-F1
#
_entry.id   AF-A0A6J0SEV9-F1
#
_cell.length_a   1.000
_cell.length_b   1.000
_cell.length_c   1.000
_cell.angle_alpha   90.00
_cell.angle_beta   90.00
_cell.angle_gamma   90.00
#
_symmetry.space_group_name_H-M   'P 1'
#
loop_
_entity.id
_entity.type
_entity.pdbx_description
1 polymer ?
#
loop_
_entity_poly.entity_id
_entity_poly.type
_entity_poly.pdbx_seq_one_letter_code
_entity_poly.pdbx_strand_id
1 'polypeptide(L)'
;TDMNATVIGENDPIDEVQGFLFGKLSQLHPTLKEELKELRKHLVESTNEMAPLKVWQLQDLSFQTAARILAAPTMDTLMVMKDLSQNFPTKA
;
A
#
# COMPACT_ATOMS: atom_id res chain seq x y z
N THR A 1 -2.92 12.67 -13.91
CA THR A 1 -1.51 12.76 -14.34
C THR A 1 -0.68 12.33 -13.15
N ASP A 2 -0.12 11.12 -13.08
CA ASP A 2 0.09 10.08 -14.07
C ASP A 2 0.10 8.74 -13.33
N MET A 3 -0.78 7.82 -13.73
CA MET A 3 -0.66 6.43 -13.34
C MET A 3 0.50 5.87 -14.17
N ASN A 4 1.70 5.80 -13.61
CA ASN A 4 2.81 5.06 -14.23
C ASN A 4 2.59 3.55 -14.07
N ALA A 5 1.44 3.06 -14.55
CA ALA A 5 1.27 1.66 -14.86
C ALA A 5 1.79 1.52 -16.29
N THR A 6 3.06 1.14 -16.43
CA THR A 6 3.56 0.69 -17.71
C THR A 6 2.73 -0.55 -18.07
N VAL A 7 1.77 -0.39 -18.97
CA VAL A 7 0.95 -1.49 -19.49
C VAL A 7 1.86 -2.30 -20.39
N ILE A 8 2.66 -3.16 -19.77
CA ILE A 8 3.60 -4.05 -20.43
C ILE A 8 2.81 -5.34 -20.72
N GLY A 9 2.75 -5.71 -22.00
CA GLY A 9 1.97 -6.85 -22.47
C GLY A 9 2.40 -8.16 -21.84
N GLU A 10 1.47 -9.11 -21.72
CA GLU A 10 1.60 -10.42 -21.06
C GLU A 10 2.77 -11.32 -21.55
N ASN A 11 3.54 -10.89 -22.56
CA ASN A 11 4.68 -11.61 -23.14
C ASN A 11 6.02 -10.85 -23.02
N ASP A 12 6.05 -9.71 -22.33
CA ASP A 12 7.29 -8.96 -22.18
C ASP A 12 8.16 -9.55 -21.05
N PRO A 13 9.47 -9.75 -21.24
CA PRO A 13 10.38 -10.24 -20.19
C PRO A 13 10.45 -9.33 -18.96
N ILE A 14 9.95 -8.09 -19.07
CA ILE A 14 9.92 -7.05 -18.03
C ILE A 14 8.50 -6.81 -17.52
N ASP A 15 7.59 -7.79 -17.56
CA ASP A 15 6.26 -7.71 -16.92
C ASP A 15 6.44 -7.56 -15.40
N GLU A 16 6.67 -6.33 -14.95
CA GLU A 16 6.89 -5.93 -13.57
C GLU A 16 5.61 -5.38 -12.96
N VAL A 17 5.12 -6.01 -11.90
CA VAL A 17 3.95 -5.55 -11.15
C VAL A 17 4.32 -5.46 -9.67
N GLN A 18 4.21 -4.26 -9.08
CA GLN A 18 4.54 -4.02 -7.66
C GLN A 18 5.94 -4.51 -7.25
N GLY A 19 6.94 -4.41 -8.14
CA GLY A 19 8.31 -4.87 -7.89
C GLY A 19 8.55 -6.37 -8.16
N PHE A 20 7.54 -7.11 -8.64
CA PHE A 20 7.69 -8.50 -9.07
C PHE A 20 7.82 -8.62 -10.59
N LEU A 21 8.90 -9.25 -11.05
CA LEU A 21 9.14 -9.56 -12.47
C LEU A 21 8.43 -10.85 -12.88
N PHE A 22 7.13 -10.76 -13.18
CA PHE A 22 6.30 -11.89 -13.64
C PHE A 22 6.81 -12.51 -14.94
N GLY A 23 7.40 -11.73 -15.83
CA GLY A 23 8.06 -12.24 -17.04
C GLY A 23 9.16 -13.26 -16.73
N LYS A 24 9.97 -13.00 -15.70
CA LYS A 24 11.05 -13.92 -15.25
C LYS A 24 10.51 -15.07 -14.41
N LEU A 25 9.53 -14.81 -13.55
CA LEU A 25 8.89 -15.85 -12.72
C LEU A 25 8.18 -16.90 -13.57
N SER A 26 7.50 -16.49 -14.65
CA SER A 26 6.82 -17.39 -15.60
C SER A 26 7.79 -18.29 -16.36
N GLN A 27 9.00 -17.81 -16.66
CA GLN A 27 10.06 -18.61 -17.30
C GLN A 27 10.71 -19.60 -16.33
N LEU A 28 10.96 -19.20 -15.08
CA LEU A 28 11.58 -20.04 -14.05
C LEU A 28 10.63 -21.09 -13.49
N HIS A 29 9.34 -20.79 -13.42
CA HIS A 29 8.31 -21.65 -12.83
C HIS A 29 7.12 -21.87 -13.78
N PRO A 30 7.32 -22.60 -14.90
CA PRO A 30 6.26 -22.85 -15.88
C PRO A 30 5.09 -23.66 -15.33
N THR A 31 5.29 -24.44 -14.25
CA THR A 31 4.24 -25.20 -13.56
C THR A 31 3.32 -24.32 -12.71
N LEU A 32 3.81 -23.16 -12.24
CA LEU A 32 3.07 -22.24 -11.38
C LEU A 32 2.48 -21.06 -12.17
N LYS A 33 2.37 -21.20 -13.49
CA LYS A 33 1.99 -20.11 -14.40
C LYS A 33 0.60 -19.55 -14.10
N GLU A 34 -0.35 -20.41 -13.72
CA GLU A 34 -1.71 -19.97 -13.37
C GLU A 34 -1.76 -19.28 -12.00
N GLU A 35 -1.04 -19.79 -11.00
CA GLU A 35 -0.91 -19.13 -9.69
C GLU A 35 -0.21 -17.77 -9.80
N LEU A 36 0.80 -17.66 -10.68
CA LEU A 36 1.46 -16.38 -10.97
C LEU A 36 0.51 -15.38 -11.64
N LYS A 37 -0.39 -15.83 -12.53
CA LYS A 37 -1.43 -14.96 -13.11
C LYS A 37 -2.43 -14.48 -12.06
N GLU A 38 -2.85 -15.38 -11.16
CA GLU A 38 -3.76 -15.04 -10.07
C GLU A 38 -3.14 -14.02 -9.11
N LEU A 39 -1.88 -14.25 -8.72
CA LEU A 39 -1.11 -13.31 -7.91
C LEU A 39 -0.93 -11.96 -8.61
N ARG A 40 -0.58 -11.95 -9.89
CA ARG A 40 -0.46 -10.73 -10.70
C ARG A 40 -1.77 -9.95 -10.72
N LYS A 41 -2.88 -10.65 -10.98
CA LYS A 41 -4.22 -10.06 -10.95
C LYS A 41 -4.54 -9.47 -9.59
N HIS A 42 -4.27 -10.20 -8.51
CA HIS A 42 -4.46 -9.74 -7.14
C HIS A 42 -3.61 -8.50 -6.82
N LEU A 43 -2.35 -8.45 -7.25
CA LEU A 43 -1.49 -7.28 -7.04
C LEU A 43 -1.99 -6.05 -7.80
N VAL A 44 -2.44 -6.21 -9.04
CA VAL A 44 -3.03 -5.11 -9.82
C VAL A 44 -4.35 -4.66 -9.19
N GLU A 45 -5.23 -5.59 -8.81
CA GLU A 45 -6.53 -5.29 -8.18
C GLU A 45 -6.36 -4.67 -6.79
N SER A 46 -5.42 -5.16 -5.97
CA SER A 46 -5.11 -4.59 -4.65
C SER A 46 -4.46 -3.20 -4.75
N THR A 47 -3.60 -2.98 -5.75
CA THR A 47 -3.09 -1.63 -6.06
C THR A 47 -4.22 -0.70 -6.49
N ASN A 48 -5.21 -1.22 -7.22
CA ASN A 48 -6.37 -0.46 -7.68
C ASN A 48 -7.40 -0.20 -6.55
N GLU A 49 -7.54 -1.12 -5.58
CA GLU A 49 -8.26 -0.87 -4.31
C GLU A 49 -7.53 0.15 -3.41
N MET A 50 -6.22 0.33 -3.60
CA MET A 50 -5.40 1.32 -2.89
C MET A 50 -5.36 2.73 -3.54
N ALA A 51 -6.29 3.09 -4.43
CA ALA A 51 -6.51 4.49 -4.76
C ALA A 51 -8.00 4.81 -4.94
N PRO A 52 -8.64 5.66 -4.10
CA PRO A 52 -8.08 6.81 -3.39
C PRO A 52 -8.53 6.88 -1.91
N LEU A 53 -7.64 6.64 -0.94
CA LEU A 53 -7.84 7.27 0.38
C LEU A 53 -7.45 8.75 0.24
N LYS A 54 -8.48 9.60 0.31
CA LYS A 54 -8.48 11.04 0.04
C LYS A 54 -7.39 11.75 0.83
N VAL A 55 -6.35 12.23 0.12
CA VAL A 55 -5.22 13.02 0.65
C VAL A 55 -5.64 14.19 1.56
N TRP A 56 -6.85 14.74 1.39
CA TRP A 56 -7.41 15.80 2.25
C TRP A 56 -7.91 15.32 3.62
N GLN A 57 -8.31 14.05 3.78
CA GLN A 57 -8.74 13.53 5.09
C GLN A 57 -7.56 13.34 6.05
N LEU A 58 -6.34 13.18 5.53
CA LEU A 58 -5.13 13.05 6.36
C LEU A 58 -4.80 14.34 7.11
N GLN A 59 -5.17 15.51 6.58
CA GLN A 59 -4.91 16.79 7.25
C GLN A 59 -5.78 16.95 8.51
N ASP A 60 -7.08 16.69 8.38
CA ASP A 60 -8.01 16.71 9.53
C ASP A 60 -7.64 15.59 10.54
N LEU A 61 -7.29 14.41 10.04
CA LEU A 61 -6.90 13.28 10.87
C LEU A 61 -5.58 13.53 11.64
N SER A 62 -4.59 14.18 11.02
CA SER A 62 -3.36 14.59 11.70
C SER A 62 -3.60 15.64 12.78
N PHE A 63 -4.55 16.56 12.55
CA PHE A 63 -4.98 17.54 13.54
C PHE A 63 -5.69 16.88 14.73
N GLN A 64 -6.61 15.95 14.47
CA GLN A 64 -7.29 15.17 15.52
C GLN A 64 -6.31 14.31 16.32
N THR A 65 -5.36 13.67 15.65
CA THR A 65 -4.29 12.86 16.29
C THR A 65 -3.43 13.74 17.20
N ALA A 66 -2.99 14.90 16.71
CA ALA A 66 -2.22 15.86 17.51
C ALA A 66 -3.01 16.37 18.72
N ALA A 67 -4.29 16.72 18.55
CA ALA A 67 -5.16 17.13 19.64
C ALA A 67 -5.30 16.04 20.71
N ARG A 68 -5.40 14.77 20.31
CA ARG A 68 -5.47 13.62 21.22
C ARG A 68 -4.19 13.42 22.02
N ILE A 69 -3.03 13.62 21.40
CA ILE A 69 -1.73 13.58 22.10
C ILE A 69 -1.65 14.72 23.12
N LEU A 70 -2.07 15.92 22.74
CA LEU A 70 -2.05 17.10 23.61
C LEU A 70 -3.06 17.01 24.78
N ALA A 71 -4.16 16.29 24.59
CA ALA A 71 -5.17 16.05 25.63
C ALA A 71 -4.82 14.88 26.57
N ALA A 72 -3.81 14.08 26.25
CA ALA A 72 -3.40 12.96 27.09
C ALA A 72 -2.70 13.42 28.38
N PRO A 73 -2.86 12.71 29.51
CA PRO A 73 -2.10 12.97 30.73
C PRO A 73 -0.60 12.93 30.46
N THR A 74 0.18 13.78 31.12
CA THR A 74 1.63 13.96 30.87
C THR A 74 2.44 12.67 31.00
N MET A 75 1.97 11.75 31.84
CA MET A 75 2.58 10.43 32.05
C MET A 75 2.36 9.48 30.86
N ASP A 76 1.27 9.67 30.11
CA ASP A 76 0.83 8.79 29.03
C ASP A 76 1.04 9.41 27.63
N THR A 77 1.32 10.71 27.54
CA THR A 77 1.50 11.45 26.27
C THR A 77 2.48 10.77 25.32
N LEU A 78 3.63 10.30 25.82
CA LEU A 78 4.64 9.61 25.00
C LEU A 78 4.17 8.22 24.54
N MET A 79 3.39 7.52 25.37
CA MET A 79 2.83 6.21 25.03
C MET A 79 1.74 6.35 23.95
N VAL A 80 0.85 7.34 24.10
CA VAL A 80 -0.21 7.69 23.14
C VAL A 80 0.39 8.16 21.82
N MET A 81 1.42 9.02 21.86
CA MET A 81 2.14 9.44 20.65
C MET A 81 2.77 8.26 19.91
N LYS A 82 3.39 7.32 20.63
CA LYS A 82 3.99 6.13 20.04
C LYS A 82 2.93 5.21 19.39
N ASP A 83 1.83 4.91 20.10
CA ASP A 83 0.78 4.02 19.58
C ASP A 83 0.07 4.64 18.37
N LEU A 84 -0.27 5.92 18.41
CA LEU A 84 -0.92 6.60 17.29
C LEU A 84 0.02 6.70 16.07
N SER A 85 1.30 7.00 16.27
CA SER A 85 2.28 7.09 15.18
C SER A 85 2.55 5.74 14.50
N GLN A 86 2.53 4.64 15.25
CA GLN A 86 2.76 3.30 14.71
C GLN A 86 1.54 2.69 14.02
N ASN A 87 0.35 3.21 14.31
CA ASN A 87 -0.89 2.71 13.76
C ASN A 87 -1.60 3.76 12.88
N PHE A 88 -0.92 4.82 12.46
CA PHE A 88 -1.49 5.82 11.56
C PHE A 88 -1.52 5.29 10.12
N PRO A 89 -2.64 5.42 9.37
CA PRO A 89 -3.91 6.06 9.71
C PRO A 89 -4.97 5.13 10.32
N THR A 90 -4.67 3.84 10.51
CA THR A 90 -5.64 2.82 10.98
C THR A 90 -6.25 3.03 12.38
N LYS A 91 -5.58 3.78 13.28
CA LYS A 91 -6.05 4.08 14.66
C LYS A 91 -6.12 5.59 14.98
N ALA A 92 -5.95 6.42 13.96
CA ALA A 92 -5.91 7.87 14.12
C ALA A 92 -7.26 8.44 14.57
#